data_AF-A0A1F3ZA94-F1
#
_entry.id   AF-A0A1F3ZA94-F1
#
_cell.length_a   1.000
_cell.length_b   1.000
_cell.length_c   1.000
_cell.angle_alpha   90.00
_cell.angle_beta   90.00
_cell.angle_gamma   90.00
#
_symmetry.space_group_name_H-M   'P 1'
#
loop_
_entity.id
_entity.type
_entity.pdbx_description
1 polymer ?
#
loop_
_entity_poly.entity_id
_entity_poly.type
_entity_poly.pdbx_seq_one_letter_code
_entity_poly.pdbx_strand_id
1 'polypeptide(L)'
;MELGSRNRAIARAVLEGRTVSSVAREWGLSTGRCNQLVHEVCRRLDPELYRSLQPPELSRACLQILRQYVDAFLEQMDDDPALTLYSSVRRISSLPTITLHALLNEGIRTVEDLMNCKPEKLLRVPVIGRVGLRKIQDALRLIEMA
;
A
#
# COMPACT_ATOMS: atom_id res chain seq x y z
N MET A 1 -14.13 4.12 -4.45
CA MET A 1 -14.59 4.48 -3.09
C MET A 1 -13.35 4.52 -2.21
N GLU A 2 -12.76 5.70 -2.05
CA GLU A 2 -11.52 5.88 -1.28
C GLU A 2 -11.71 5.37 0.14
N LEU A 3 -10.73 4.62 0.68
CA LEU A 3 -10.68 4.52 2.15
C LEU A 3 -10.43 5.92 2.68
N GLY A 4 -11.37 6.43 3.48
CA GLY A 4 -11.15 7.70 4.16
C GLY A 4 -9.90 7.60 5.06
N SER A 5 -9.07 8.64 5.04
CA SER A 5 -7.89 8.81 5.89
C SER A 5 -8.17 8.47 7.37
N ARG A 6 -9.37 8.82 7.85
CA ARG A 6 -9.88 8.43 9.18
C ARG A 6 -9.86 6.93 9.46
N ASN A 7 -10.31 6.09 8.53
CA ASN A 7 -10.38 4.64 8.75
C ASN A 7 -8.98 4.03 8.79
N ARG A 8 -8.05 4.57 7.99
CA ARG A 8 -6.63 4.18 8.03
C ARG A 8 -6.00 4.57 9.37
N ALA A 9 -6.23 5.79 9.86
CA ALA A 9 -5.72 6.22 11.17
C ALA A 9 -6.20 5.31 12.32
N ILE A 10 -7.50 4.95 12.32
CA ILE A 10 -8.08 4.02 13.30
C ILE A 10 -7.42 2.63 13.21
N ALA A 11 -7.28 2.10 11.99
CA ALA A 11 -6.68 0.78 11.80
C ALA A 11 -5.20 0.75 12.21
N ARG A 12 -4.44 1.79 11.86
CA ARG A 12 -3.03 1.97 12.24
C ARG A 12 -2.88 1.93 13.75
N ALA A 13 -3.63 2.75 14.47
CA ALA A 13 -3.61 2.82 15.93
C ALA A 13 -3.83 1.44 16.58
N VAL A 14 -4.75 0.63 16.06
CA VAL A 14 -5.03 -0.72 16.60
C VAL A 14 -3.93 -1.73 16.25
N LEU A 15 -3.37 -1.66 15.03
CA LEU A 15 -2.31 -2.55 14.57
C LEU A 15 -0.97 -2.26 15.27
N GLU A 16 -0.67 -1.00 15.59
CA GLU A 16 0.50 -0.57 16.38
C GLU A 16 0.43 -0.97 17.86
N GLY A 17 -0.65 -1.63 18.28
CA GLY A 17 -0.75 -2.26 19.59
C GLY A 17 -1.80 -1.64 20.52
N ARG A 18 -2.38 -0.48 20.19
CA ARG A 18 -3.42 0.14 21.04
C ARG A 18 -4.67 -0.74 21.10
N THR A 19 -5.30 -0.83 22.27
CA THR A 19 -6.48 -1.68 22.44
C THR A 19 -7.67 -1.14 21.66
N VAL A 20 -8.48 -2.04 21.10
CA VAL A 20 -9.71 -1.67 20.36
C VAL A 20 -10.61 -0.78 21.21
N SER A 21 -10.73 -1.08 22.51
CA SER A 21 -11.54 -0.30 23.44
C SER A 21 -11.03 1.14 23.63
N SER A 22 -9.70 1.32 23.71
CA SER A 22 -9.11 2.66 23.82
C SER A 22 -9.32 3.47 22.55
N VAL A 23 -9.06 2.88 21.38
CA VAL A 23 -9.21 3.56 20.09
C VAL A 23 -10.68 3.85 19.81
N ALA A 24 -11.58 2.92 20.10
CA ALA A 24 -13.02 3.13 19.97
C ALA A 24 -13.53 4.32 20.79
N ARG A 25 -13.07 4.44 22.05
CA ARG A 25 -13.43 5.56 22.94
C ARG A 25 -12.91 6.90 22.42
N GLU A 26 -11.67 6.95 21.97
CA GLU A 26 -11.05 8.17 21.42
C GLU A 26 -11.76 8.66 20.17
N TRP A 27 -12.18 7.74 19.30
CA TRP A 27 -12.77 8.06 18.00
C TRP A 27 -14.30 8.12 17.99
N GLY A 28 -14.94 7.97 19.17
CA GLY A 28 -16.40 8.00 19.32
C GLY A 28 -17.11 6.83 18.64
N LEU A 29 -16.49 5.65 18.60
CA LEU A 29 -17.00 4.45 17.93
C LEU A 29 -17.33 3.34 18.92
N SER A 30 -18.16 2.39 18.50
CA SER A 30 -18.28 1.12 19.21
C SER A 30 -17.06 0.24 18.95
N THR A 31 -16.73 -0.64 19.90
CA THR A 31 -15.64 -1.62 19.76
C THR A 31 -15.85 -2.52 18.55
N GLY A 32 -17.09 -2.96 18.30
CA GLY A 32 -17.46 -3.74 17.13
C GLY A 32 -17.20 -3.00 15.82
N ARG A 33 -17.53 -1.70 15.75
CA ARG A 33 -17.26 -0.87 14.56
C ARG A 33 -15.78 -0.63 14.35
N CYS A 34 -15.03 -0.34 15.42
CA CYS A 34 -13.58 -0.19 15.36
C CYS A 34 -12.92 -1.47 14.82
N ASN A 35 -13.35 -2.64 15.31
CA ASN A 35 -12.83 -3.92 14.85
C ASN A 35 -13.16 -4.17 13.37
N GLN A 36 -14.41 -3.90 12.94
CA GLN A 36 -14.79 -3.99 11.52
C GLN A 36 -13.91 -3.12 10.61
N LEU A 37 -13.60 -1.88 11.04
CA LEU A 37 -12.76 -0.97 10.26
C LEU A 37 -11.35 -1.51 10.08
N VAL A 38 -10.74 -2.07 11.13
CA VAL A 38 -9.40 -2.69 11.04
C VAL A 38 -9.39 -3.79 9.98
N HIS A 39 -10.36 -4.70 10.03
CA HIS A 39 -10.47 -5.79 9.05
C HIS A 39 -10.74 -5.29 7.63
N GLU A 40 -11.62 -4.29 7.47
CA GLU A 40 -11.92 -3.70 6.17
C GLU A 40 -10.68 -3.04 5.56
N VAL A 41 -9.89 -2.34 6.38
CA VAL A 41 -8.65 -1.69 5.97
C VAL A 41 -7.60 -2.73 5.57
N CYS A 42 -7.29 -3.70 6.43
CA CYS A 42 -6.29 -4.73 6.13
C CYS A 42 -6.63 -5.51 4.85
N ARG A 43 -7.92 -5.90 4.68
CA ARG A 43 -8.39 -6.61 3.49
C ARG A 43 -8.27 -5.77 2.22
N ARG A 44 -8.40 -4.44 2.30
CA ARG A 44 -8.30 -3.58 1.12
C ARG A 44 -6.87 -3.21 0.75
N LEU A 45 -5.98 -3.12 1.73
CA LEU A 45 -4.56 -2.87 1.49
C LEU A 45 -3.95 -4.08 0.77
N ASP A 46 -4.01 -5.25 1.41
CA ASP A 46 -3.47 -6.47 0.84
C ASP A 46 -4.49 -7.62 0.99
N PRO A 47 -5.34 -7.85 -0.03
CA PRO A 47 -6.35 -8.90 0.00
C PRO A 47 -5.76 -10.31 0.07
N GLU A 48 -4.57 -10.53 -0.47
CA GLU A 48 -3.93 -11.85 -0.53
C GLU A 48 -3.32 -12.20 0.83
N LEU A 49 -2.56 -11.27 1.41
CA LEU A 49 -2.03 -11.41 2.77
C LEU A 49 -3.17 -11.54 3.78
N TYR A 50 -4.20 -10.70 3.69
CA TYR A 50 -5.33 -10.79 4.63
C TYR A 50 -6.03 -12.15 4.55
N ARG A 51 -6.17 -12.72 3.34
CA ARG A 51 -6.77 -14.05 3.14
C ARG A 51 -5.87 -15.17 3.66
N SER A 52 -4.55 -15.07 3.52
CA SER A 52 -3.63 -16.09 4.04
C SER A 52 -3.56 -16.10 5.57
N LEU A 53 -3.80 -14.95 6.21
CA LEU A 53 -3.89 -14.79 7.66
C LEU A 53 -5.25 -15.19 8.23
N GLN A 54 -6.25 -15.46 7.38
CA GLN A 54 -7.56 -15.90 7.81
C GLN A 54 -7.54 -17.42 8.07
N PRO A 55 -7.78 -17.86 9.32
CA PRO A 55 -7.87 -19.28 9.63
C PRO A 55 -9.07 -19.91 8.91
N PRO A 56 -8.97 -21.17 8.46
CA PRO A 56 -10.05 -21.84 7.74
C PRO A 56 -11.34 -21.97 8.58
N GLU A 57 -11.21 -21.98 9.91
CA GLU A 57 -12.35 -22.11 10.83
C GLU A 57 -12.99 -20.78 11.24
N LEU A 58 -12.39 -19.64 10.87
CA LEU A 58 -12.86 -18.32 11.27
C LEU A 58 -13.26 -17.46 10.07
N SER A 59 -14.34 -16.71 10.23
CA SER A 59 -14.79 -15.76 9.21
C SER A 59 -13.86 -14.55 9.07
N ARG A 60 -12.89 -14.35 9.98
CA ARG A 60 -11.92 -13.24 10.00
C ARG A 60 -10.61 -13.65 10.67
N ALA A 61 -9.50 -13.02 10.27
CA ALA A 61 -8.22 -13.15 10.94
C ALA A 61 -8.30 -12.67 12.41
N CYS A 62 -7.47 -13.22 13.30
CA CYS A 62 -7.38 -12.70 14.66
C CYS A 62 -6.56 -11.39 14.69
N LEU A 63 -6.97 -10.41 15.50
CA LEU A 63 -6.22 -9.15 15.63
C LEU A 63 -4.77 -9.35 16.05
N GLN A 64 -4.48 -10.33 16.90
CA GLN A 64 -3.11 -10.69 17.28
C GLN A 64 -2.28 -11.13 16.07
N ILE A 65 -2.86 -11.90 15.16
CA ILE A 65 -2.20 -12.33 13.92
C ILE A 65 -1.98 -11.10 13.03
N LEU A 66 -2.99 -10.26 12.82
CA LEU A 66 -2.82 -9.04 12.02
C LEU A 66 -1.72 -8.12 12.54
N ARG A 67 -1.54 -8.04 13.86
CA ARG A 67 -0.46 -7.28 14.50
C ARG A 67 0.94 -7.86 14.24
N GLN A 68 1.07 -9.18 14.06
CA GLN A 68 2.35 -9.78 13.71
C GLN A 68 2.83 -9.37 12.31
N TYR A 69 1.90 -8.93 11.45
CA TYR A 69 2.17 -8.47 10.09
C TYR A 69 1.94 -6.96 9.96
N VAL A 70 2.06 -6.22 11.06
CA VAL A 70 1.79 -4.77 11.11
C VAL A 70 2.63 -4.02 10.09
N ASP A 71 3.93 -4.31 9.99
CA ASP A 71 4.84 -3.62 9.07
C ASP A 71 4.39 -3.74 7.61
N ALA A 72 3.97 -4.94 7.19
CA ALA A 72 3.48 -5.20 5.84
C ALA A 72 2.20 -4.41 5.52
N PHE A 73 1.31 -4.24 6.50
CA PHE A 73 0.11 -3.41 6.32
C PHE A 73 0.45 -1.91 6.38
N LEU A 74 1.32 -1.48 7.30
CA LEU A 74 1.66 -0.07 7.49
C LEU A 74 2.40 0.54 6.28
N GLU A 75 3.31 -0.22 5.64
CA GLU A 75 3.97 0.18 4.41
C GLU A 75 2.99 0.56 3.29
N GLN A 76 1.79 -0.05 3.29
CA GLN A 76 0.73 0.24 2.34
C GLN A 76 -0.30 1.27 2.86
N MET A 77 -0.31 1.54 4.18
CA MET A 77 -1.17 2.56 4.80
C MET A 77 -0.55 3.95 4.77
N ASP A 78 0.78 4.02 4.71
CA ASP A 78 1.49 5.27 4.52
C ASP A 78 1.28 5.78 3.10
N ASP A 79 0.26 6.62 2.96
CA ASP A 79 0.21 7.73 2.00
C ASP A 79 1.33 8.76 2.31
N ASP A 80 2.55 8.34 2.66
CA ASP A 80 3.63 9.26 2.98
C ASP A 80 3.93 10.13 1.74
N PRO A 81 3.82 11.47 1.82
CA PRO A 81 3.79 12.35 0.65
C PRO A 81 5.12 12.49 -0.10
N ALA A 82 6.22 11.94 0.42
CA ALA A 82 7.53 12.03 -0.22
C ALA A 82 8.03 10.63 -0.62
N LEU A 83 7.83 10.27 -1.88
CA LEU A 83 8.51 9.14 -2.49
C LEU A 83 10.02 9.38 -2.46
N THR A 84 10.73 8.80 -1.49
CA THR A 84 12.19 8.82 -1.49
C THR A 84 12.78 7.98 -2.63
N LEU A 85 14.04 8.22 -3.00
CA LEU A 85 14.76 7.44 -4.01
C LEU A 85 14.76 5.92 -3.73
N TYR A 86 14.82 5.54 -2.46
CA TYR A 86 14.85 4.13 -2.05
C TYR A 86 13.46 3.49 -1.92
N SER A 87 12.39 4.28 -2.07
CA SER A 87 11.02 3.78 -2.02
C SER A 87 10.79 2.76 -3.13
N SER A 88 10.02 1.71 -2.82
CA SER A 88 9.61 0.75 -3.83
C SER A 88 8.78 1.43 -4.92
N VAL A 89 9.00 1.04 -6.19
CA VAL A 89 8.15 1.49 -7.31
C VAL A 89 6.68 1.16 -7.10
N ARG A 90 6.35 0.14 -6.28
CA ARG A 90 4.98 -0.21 -5.91
C ARG A 90 4.25 0.90 -5.17
N ARG A 91 4.98 1.82 -4.52
CA ARG A 91 4.41 2.97 -3.83
C ARG A 91 4.00 4.09 -4.79
N ILE A 92 4.36 4.00 -6.07
CA ILE A 92 3.96 4.97 -7.10
C ILE A 92 2.51 4.68 -7.52
N SER A 93 1.56 5.23 -6.77
CA SER A 93 0.11 5.03 -6.97
C SER A 93 -0.42 5.58 -8.29
N SER A 94 0.31 6.49 -8.95
CA SER A 94 -0.03 7.03 -10.27
C SER A 94 0.23 6.06 -11.43
N LEU A 95 0.96 4.96 -11.18
CA LEU A 95 1.27 3.96 -12.19
C LEU A 95 0.25 2.81 -12.20
N PRO A 96 -0.20 2.36 -13.39
CA PRO A 96 -1.03 1.16 -13.49
C PRO A 96 -0.30 -0.08 -12.95
N THR A 97 -1.03 -0.98 -12.29
CA THR A 97 -0.49 -2.25 -11.75
C THR A 97 0.29 -3.06 -12.78
N ILE A 98 -0.19 -3.11 -14.03
CA ILE A 98 0.50 -3.81 -15.13
C ILE A 98 1.87 -3.20 -15.44
N THR A 99 2.01 -1.87 -15.32
CA THR A 99 3.29 -1.17 -15.51
C THR A 99 4.23 -1.48 -14.35
N LEU A 100 3.71 -1.46 -13.11
CA LEU A 100 4.49 -1.81 -11.92
C LEU A 100 5.02 -3.24 -11.98
N HIS A 101 4.20 -4.21 -12.38
CA HIS A 101 4.64 -5.61 -12.53
C HIS A 101 5.72 -5.75 -13.60
N ALA A 102 5.60 -5.03 -14.71
CA ALA A 102 6.58 -5.07 -15.78
C ALA A 102 7.93 -4.49 -15.34
N LEU A 103 7.93 -3.38 -14.59
CA LEU A 103 9.14 -2.78 -14.03
C LEU A 103 9.85 -3.75 -13.07
N LEU A 104 9.09 -4.44 -12.21
CA LEU A 104 9.63 -5.40 -11.26
C LEU A 104 10.28 -6.61 -11.96
N ASN A 105 9.67 -7.09 -13.06
CA ASN A 105 10.21 -8.19 -13.86
C ASN A 105 11.53 -7.82 -14.54
N GLU A 106 11.74 -6.53 -14.85
CA GLU A 106 13.00 -5.98 -15.39
C GLU A 106 14.04 -5.64 -14.31
N GLY A 107 13.75 -5.98 -13.05
CA GLY A 107 14.61 -5.73 -11.90
C GLY A 107 14.58 -4.28 -11.38
N ILE A 108 13.64 -3.45 -11.87
CA ILE A 108 13.47 -2.07 -11.41
C ILE A 108 12.58 -2.09 -10.17
N ARG A 109 13.18 -2.00 -8.99
CA ARG A 109 12.49 -2.21 -7.71
C ARG A 109 12.28 -0.91 -6.94
N THR A 110 13.16 0.05 -7.12
CA THR A 110 13.16 1.35 -6.41
C THR A 110 12.90 2.52 -7.35
N VAL A 111 12.53 3.68 -6.78
CA VAL A 111 12.40 4.94 -7.54
C VAL A 111 13.75 5.31 -8.17
N GLU A 112 14.86 5.11 -7.46
CA GLU A 112 16.22 5.32 -7.97
C GLU A 112 16.52 4.45 -9.20
N ASP A 113 16.17 3.15 -9.16
CA ASP A 113 16.32 2.27 -10.32
C ASP A 113 15.54 2.80 -11.53
N LEU A 114 14.35 3.34 -11.28
CA LEU A 114 13.46 3.87 -12.31
C LEU A 114 13.99 5.19 -12.89
N MET A 115 14.55 6.08 -12.06
CA MET A 115 15.17 7.35 -12.48
C MET A 115 16.48 7.13 -13.26
N ASN A 116 17.26 6.12 -12.87
CA ASN A 116 18.49 5.76 -13.58
C ASN A 116 18.24 4.91 -14.83
N CYS A 117 17.00 4.47 -15.06
CA CYS A 117 16.64 3.66 -16.22
C CYS A 117 16.48 4.53 -17.46
N LYS A 118 17.21 4.20 -18.53
CA LYS A 118 17.08 4.91 -19.80
C LYS A 118 15.70 4.67 -20.44
N PRO A 119 15.07 5.70 -21.04
CA PRO A 119 13.79 5.56 -21.74
C PRO A 119 13.79 4.47 -22.82
N GLU A 120 14.92 4.24 -23.52
CA GLU A 120 14.99 3.20 -24.53
C GLU A 120 14.89 1.79 -23.94
N LYS A 121 15.36 1.58 -22.71
CA LYS A 121 15.22 0.30 -22.00
C LYS A 121 13.77 0.07 -21.60
N LEU A 122 13.09 1.12 -21.10
CA LEU A 122 11.67 1.04 -20.75
C LEU A 122 10.79 0.72 -21.97
N LEU A 123 11.08 1.31 -23.14
CA LEU A 123 10.32 1.02 -24.37
C LEU A 123 10.50 -0.40 -24.93
N ARG A 124 11.52 -1.15 -24.46
CA ARG A 124 11.69 -2.56 -24.82
C ARG A 124 10.80 -3.49 -24.00
N VAL A 125 10.20 -3.00 -22.91
CA VAL A 125 9.32 -3.78 -22.06
C VAL A 125 7.97 -3.97 -22.78
N PRO A 126 7.47 -5.21 -22.94
CA PRO A 126 6.32 -5.53 -23.82
C PRO A 126 4.99 -4.79 -23.53
N VAL A 127 4.89 -4.12 -22.39
CA VAL A 127 3.70 -3.39 -21.93
C VAL A 127 3.94 -1.90 -21.71
N ILE A 128 5.19 -1.43 -21.82
CA ILE A 128 5.55 -0.02 -21.65
C ILE A 128 5.75 0.59 -23.04
N GLY A 129 4.63 0.92 -23.69
CA GLY A 129 4.65 1.76 -24.90
C GLY A 129 4.90 3.23 -24.57
N ARG A 130 4.87 4.10 -25.60
CA ARG A 130 5.05 5.56 -25.45
C ARG A 130 4.14 6.20 -24.40
N VAL A 131 2.91 5.69 -24.28
CA VAL A 131 1.93 6.15 -23.27
C VAL A 131 2.33 5.72 -21.85
N GLY A 132 2.79 4.48 -21.68
CA GLY A 132 3.27 3.99 -20.39
C GLY A 132 4.53 4.73 -19.94
N LEU A 133 5.46 4.97 -20.87
CA LEU A 133 6.65 5.77 -20.62
C LEU A 133 6.29 7.20 -20.17
N ARG A 134 5.33 7.85 -20.83
CA ARG A 134 4.89 9.19 -20.43
C ARG A 134 4.34 9.19 -19.00
N LYS A 135 3.51 8.21 -18.63
CA LYS A 135 2.99 8.09 -17.27
C LYS A 135 4.10 7.88 -16.22
N ILE A 136 5.12 7.11 -16.55
CA ILE A 136 6.32 6.95 -15.71
C ILE A 136 7.03 8.29 -15.53
N GLN A 137 7.25 9.03 -16.62
CA GLN A 137 7.90 10.34 -16.56
C GLN A 137 7.08 11.36 -15.76
N ASP A 138 5.76 11.38 -15.95
CA ASP A 138 4.87 12.26 -15.20
C ASP A 138 4.87 11.89 -13.70
N ALA A 139 4.88 10.59 -13.38
CA ALA A 139 5.01 10.12 -12.01
C ALA A 139 6.34 10.55 -11.38
N LEU A 140 7.46 10.42 -12.10
CA LEU A 140 8.77 10.85 -11.61
C LEU A 140 8.86 12.36 -11.39
N ARG A 141 8.27 13.18 -12.28
CA ARG A 141 8.22 14.64 -12.10
C ARG A 141 7.45 15.06 -10.86
N LEU A 142 6.35 14.38 -10.56
CA LEU A 142 5.58 14.63 -9.34
C LEU A 142 6.40 14.33 -8.07
N ILE A 143 7.38 13.44 -8.18
CA ILE A 143 8.29 13.07 -7.08
C ILE A 143 9.45 14.06 -6.96
N GLU A 144 10.03 14.54 -8.06
CA GLU A 144 11.10 15.56 -8.03
C GLU A 144 10.63 16.94 -7.54
N MET A 145 9.33 17.22 -7.62
CA MET A 145 8.72 18.49 -7.20
C MET A 145 8.17 18.48 -5.76
N ALA A 146 8.16 17.32 -5.10
CA ALA A 146 7.67 17.13 -3.73
C ALA A 146 8.84 17.12 -2.74
#